data_AF-A0AAU9LEV4-F1
#
_entry.id   AF-A0AAU9LEV4-F1
#
_cell.length_a   1.000
_cell.length_b   1.000
_cell.length_c   1.000
_cell.angle_alpha   90.00
_cell.angle_beta   90.00
_cell.angle_gamma   90.00
#
_symmetry.space_group_name_H-M   'P 1'
#
loop_
_entity.id
_entity.type
_entity.pdbx_description
1 polymer ?
#
loop_
_entity_poly.entity_id
_entity_poly.type
_entity_poly.pdbx_seq_one_letter_code
_entity_poly.pdbx_strand_id
1 'polypeptide(L)'
;MSTKALIITWISMCVILLYSNSTLWIVVASSMAFATIRVVIVPLALSKVKSFPALSTFSQLLCSNTAVSILHSALSSALAIFALLTSHSLHGDYVNTVTRSEFVATSVSTGYFAYDLWDYVVNGLYIKSPGIVLHHVVVLSCYISALTRKSSLLRWVWRAQWTSFALVRFLPHVIVAVLTYQARPVFLSWRSVESYSLTCLMLSFSSMFAMLIKRTILLYSFRRLPLRNRPDVIGLVVNNCYRAIDCITKKQTHLTTVVKGRW
;
A
#
# COMPACT_ATOMS: atom_id res chain seq x y z
N MET A 1 -22.01 -13.38 17.54
CA MET A 1 -22.14 -11.90 17.49
C MET A 1 -21.06 -11.35 16.56
N SER A 2 -21.40 -10.46 15.62
CA SER A 2 -20.59 -9.25 15.31
C SER A 2 -20.76 -8.71 13.88
N THR A 3 -21.38 -9.40 12.91
CA THR A 3 -21.56 -8.80 11.55
C THR A 3 -22.42 -7.53 11.57
N LYS A 4 -23.53 -7.53 12.34
CA LYS A 4 -24.37 -6.33 12.51
C LYS A 4 -23.63 -5.18 13.20
N ALA A 5 -22.89 -5.48 14.28
CA ALA A 5 -22.12 -4.48 15.04
C ALA A 5 -21.01 -3.87 14.17
N LEU A 6 -20.31 -4.71 13.41
CA LEU A 6 -19.33 -4.29 12.43
C LEU A 6 -19.97 -3.33 11.40
N ILE A 7 -21.13 -3.67 10.83
CA ILE A 7 -21.74 -2.85 9.76
C ILE A 7 -22.08 -1.46 10.32
N ILE A 8 -22.63 -1.44 11.54
CA ILE A 8 -22.94 -0.20 12.27
C ILE A 8 -21.66 0.62 12.49
N THR A 9 -20.55 -0.01 12.89
CA THR A 9 -19.27 0.68 13.09
C THR A 9 -18.73 1.27 11.78
N TRP A 10 -18.80 0.54 10.67
CA TRP A 10 -18.35 1.05 9.36
C TRP A 10 -19.20 2.23 8.89
N ILE A 11 -20.53 2.12 8.97
CA ILE A 11 -21.45 3.23 8.64
C ILE A 11 -21.18 4.43 9.56
N SER A 12 -21.01 4.20 10.86
CA SER A 12 -20.72 5.26 11.84
C SER A 12 -19.40 5.96 11.52
N MET A 13 -18.36 5.22 11.14
CA MET A 13 -17.08 5.78 10.71
C MET A 13 -17.26 6.65 9.46
N CYS A 14 -18.00 6.19 8.45
CA CYS A 14 -18.29 6.98 7.25
C CYS A 14 -19.05 8.28 7.57
N VAL A 15 -20.07 8.20 8.44
CA VAL A 15 -20.84 9.36 8.89
C VAL A 15 -19.96 10.35 9.65
N ILE A 16 -19.11 9.88 10.57
CA ILE A 16 -18.19 10.75 11.34
C ILE A 16 -17.18 11.44 10.42
N LEU A 17 -16.62 10.71 9.44
CA LEU A 17 -15.69 11.28 8.46
C LEU A 17 -16.36 12.38 7.62
N LEU A 18 -17.58 12.11 7.11
CA LEU A 18 -18.36 13.07 6.34
C LEU A 18 -18.77 14.29 7.16
N TYR A 19 -19.16 14.08 8.42
CA TYR A 19 -19.52 15.15 9.34
C TYR A 19 -18.31 16.03 9.69
N SER A 20 -17.13 15.43 9.88
CA SER A 20 -15.90 16.15 10.23
C SER A 20 -15.39 17.02 9.08
N ASN A 21 -15.49 16.53 7.85
CA ASN A 21 -15.09 17.26 6.65
C ASN A 21 -15.79 16.67 5.42
N SER A 22 -16.65 17.47 4.78
CA SER A 22 -17.42 17.04 3.61
C SER A 22 -16.52 16.55 2.47
N THR A 23 -15.31 17.09 2.30
CA THR A 23 -14.36 16.66 1.25
C THR A 23 -13.89 15.20 1.38
N LEU A 24 -14.07 14.57 2.55
CA LEU A 24 -13.77 13.16 2.78
C LEU A 24 -14.80 12.21 2.14
N TRP A 25 -15.83 12.73 1.45
CA TRP A 25 -16.77 11.92 0.68
C TRP A 25 -16.08 11.02 -0.36
N ILE A 26 -14.91 11.42 -0.87
CA ILE A 26 -14.11 10.62 -1.80
C ILE A 26 -13.66 9.30 -1.16
N VAL A 27 -13.34 9.31 0.14
CA VAL A 27 -12.96 8.09 0.89
C VAL A 27 -14.14 7.12 0.94
N VAL A 28 -15.34 7.63 1.24
CA VAL A 28 -16.57 6.82 1.32
C VAL A 28 -16.94 6.27 -0.07
N ALA A 29 -16.93 7.13 -1.09
CA ALA A 29 -17.23 6.75 -2.46
C ALA A 29 -16.25 5.70 -3.00
N SER A 30 -14.94 5.88 -2.78
CA SER A 30 -13.94 4.89 -3.20
C SER A 30 -14.06 3.58 -2.42
N SER A 31 -14.35 3.62 -1.12
CA SER A 31 -14.60 2.41 -0.32
C SER A 31 -15.79 1.60 -0.86
N MET A 32 -16.90 2.27 -1.20
CA MET A 32 -18.04 1.63 -1.84
C MET A 32 -17.72 1.10 -3.24
N ALA A 33 -16.97 1.85 -4.04
CA ALA A 33 -16.55 1.39 -5.36
C ALA A 33 -15.73 0.09 -5.29
N PHE A 34 -14.75 0.00 -4.40
CA PHE A 34 -13.97 -1.23 -4.21
C PHE A 34 -14.81 -2.40 -3.68
N ALA A 35 -15.77 -2.13 -2.79
CA ALA A 35 -16.73 -3.14 -2.35
C ALA A 35 -17.57 -3.68 -3.51
N THR A 36 -18.11 -2.80 -4.35
CA THR A 36 -18.88 -3.19 -5.54
C THR A 36 -18.02 -3.96 -6.54
N ILE A 37 -16.78 -3.53 -6.78
CA ILE A 37 -15.84 -4.25 -7.65
C ILE A 37 -15.64 -5.67 -7.13
N ARG A 38 -15.39 -5.83 -5.83
CA ARG A 38 -15.15 -7.14 -5.23
C ARG A 38 -16.37 -8.04 -5.22
N VAL A 39 -17.55 -7.52 -4.87
CA VAL A 39 -18.77 -8.33 -4.67
C VAL A 39 -19.45 -8.65 -6.01
N VAL A 40 -19.39 -7.71 -6.97
CA VAL A 40 -20.15 -7.82 -8.22
C VAL A 40 -19.22 -8.08 -9.39
N ILE A 41 -18.26 -7.18 -9.64
CA ILE A 41 -17.51 -7.16 -10.89
C ILE A 41 -16.54 -8.34 -10.99
N VAL A 42 -15.78 -8.60 -9.93
CA VAL A 42 -14.76 -9.66 -9.94
C VAL A 42 -15.36 -11.06 -10.07
N PRO A 43 -16.39 -11.46 -9.30
CA PRO A 43 -17.05 -12.74 -9.51
C PRO A 43 -17.66 -12.88 -10.91
N LEU A 44 -18.25 -11.79 -11.44
CA LEU A 44 -18.80 -11.79 -12.80
C LEU A 44 -17.70 -12.01 -13.86
N ALA A 45 -16.57 -11.32 -13.72
CA ALA A 45 -15.43 -11.47 -14.62
C ALA A 45 -14.79 -12.85 -14.50
N LEU A 46 -14.59 -13.35 -13.29
CA LEU A 46 -13.96 -14.64 -13.03
C LEU A 46 -14.87 -15.83 -13.33
N SER A 47 -16.20 -15.66 -13.35
CA SER A 47 -17.14 -16.71 -13.78
C SER A 47 -16.91 -17.19 -15.22
N LYS A 48 -16.24 -16.36 -16.06
CA LYS A 48 -15.85 -16.73 -17.43
C LYS A 48 -14.65 -17.67 -17.46
N VAL A 49 -13.91 -17.79 -16.36
CA VAL A 49 -12.75 -18.69 -16.23
C VAL A 49 -13.24 -20.05 -15.77
N LYS A 50 -13.08 -21.09 -16.61
CA LYS A 50 -13.60 -22.45 -16.36
C LYS A 50 -13.19 -23.04 -15.01
N SER A 51 -12.01 -22.67 -14.49
CA SER A 51 -11.51 -23.17 -13.21
C SER A 51 -12.08 -22.46 -11.98
N PHE A 52 -12.64 -21.25 -12.12
CA PHE A 52 -13.09 -20.46 -10.97
C PHE A 52 -14.26 -21.08 -10.21
N PRO A 53 -15.32 -21.60 -10.87
CA PRO A 53 -16.41 -22.28 -10.17
C PRO A 53 -15.97 -23.58 -9.49
N ALA A 54 -14.88 -24.19 -9.94
CA ALA A 54 -14.33 -25.42 -9.36
C ALA A 54 -13.48 -25.17 -8.10
N LEU A 55 -13.14 -23.91 -7.79
CA LEU A 55 -12.41 -23.55 -6.58
C LEU A 55 -13.31 -23.62 -5.34
N SER A 56 -12.73 -23.92 -4.18
CA SER A 56 -13.43 -23.78 -2.90
C SER A 56 -13.90 -22.33 -2.67
N THR A 57 -14.98 -22.14 -1.91
CA THR A 57 -15.49 -20.80 -1.58
C THR A 57 -14.42 -19.90 -0.97
N PHE A 58 -13.56 -20.45 -0.11
CA PHE A 58 -12.44 -19.70 0.47
C PHE A 58 -11.42 -19.26 -0.58
N SER A 59 -11.07 -20.15 -1.51
CA SER A 59 -10.14 -19.84 -2.61
C SER A 59 -10.72 -18.78 -3.56
N GLN A 60 -12.03 -18.82 -3.83
CA GLN A 60 -12.72 -17.81 -4.64
C GLN A 60 -12.68 -16.43 -3.97
N LEU A 61 -12.92 -16.36 -2.65
CA LEU A 61 -12.82 -15.13 -1.87
C LEU A 61 -11.39 -14.58 -1.88
N LEU A 62 -10.39 -15.42 -1.66
CA LEU A 62 -8.99 -15.03 -1.67
C LEU A 62 -8.54 -14.53 -3.05
N CYS A 63 -8.96 -15.21 -4.11
CA CYS A 63 -8.70 -14.79 -5.49
C CYS A 63 -9.35 -13.43 -5.79
N SER A 64 -10.60 -13.24 -5.34
CA SER A 64 -11.31 -11.98 -5.54
C SER A 64 -10.63 -10.82 -4.81
N ASN A 65 -10.26 -11.02 -3.54
CA ASN A 65 -9.54 -10.00 -2.77
C ASN A 65 -8.18 -9.69 -3.40
N THR A 66 -7.44 -10.72 -3.84
CA THR A 66 -6.16 -10.52 -4.55
C THR A 66 -6.33 -9.69 -5.82
N ALA A 67 -7.36 -9.96 -6.63
CA ALA A 67 -7.64 -9.20 -7.84
C ALA A 67 -7.95 -7.72 -7.54
N VAL A 68 -8.73 -7.45 -6.49
CA VAL A 68 -9.06 -6.09 -6.05
C VAL A 68 -7.82 -5.37 -5.53
N SER A 69 -6.93 -6.05 -4.80
CA SER A 69 -5.66 -5.49 -4.34
C SER A 69 -4.73 -5.13 -5.51
N ILE A 70 -4.67 -5.96 -6.56
CA ILE A 70 -3.90 -5.66 -7.78
C ILE A 70 -4.49 -4.45 -8.52
N LEU A 71 -5.81 -4.35 -8.61
CA LEU A 71 -6.47 -3.18 -9.19
C LEU A 71 -6.14 -1.92 -8.38
N HIS A 72 -6.22 -2.00 -7.06
CA HIS A 72 -5.89 -0.89 -6.18
C HIS A 72 -4.44 -0.43 -6.36
N SER A 73 -3.48 -1.37 -6.43
CA SER A 73 -2.08 -1.00 -6.60
C SER A 73 -1.79 -0.34 -7.94
N ALA A 74 -2.40 -0.84 -9.03
CA ALA A 74 -2.32 -0.22 -10.35
C ALA A 74 -2.92 1.20 -10.33
N LEU A 75 -4.11 1.35 -9.76
CA LEU A 75 -4.80 2.64 -9.65
C LEU A 75 -4.02 3.64 -8.80
N SER A 76 -3.53 3.20 -7.64
CA SER A 76 -2.74 4.05 -6.73
C SER A 76 -1.43 4.49 -7.37
N SER A 77 -0.74 3.60 -8.09
CA SER A 77 0.47 3.96 -8.84
C SER A 77 0.18 4.95 -9.96
N ALA A 78 -0.92 4.78 -10.70
CA ALA A 78 -1.34 5.74 -11.73
C ALA A 78 -1.70 7.11 -11.13
N LEU A 79 -2.46 7.14 -10.03
CA LEU A 79 -2.82 8.37 -9.33
C LEU A 79 -1.59 9.07 -8.71
N ALA A 80 -0.62 8.30 -8.23
CA ALA A 80 0.67 8.80 -7.75
C ALA A 80 1.47 9.48 -8.86
N ILE A 81 1.62 8.80 -10.01
CA ILE A 81 2.31 9.35 -11.18
C ILE A 81 1.58 10.61 -11.66
N PHE A 82 0.26 10.57 -11.76
CA PHE A 82 -0.56 11.72 -12.13
C PHE A 82 -0.37 12.89 -11.16
N ALA A 83 -0.34 12.64 -9.85
CA ALA A 83 -0.08 13.66 -8.85
C ALA A 83 1.30 14.29 -9.00
N LEU A 84 2.34 13.48 -9.25
CA LEU A 84 3.70 13.96 -9.50
C LEU A 84 3.78 14.81 -10.76
N LEU A 85 3.16 14.37 -11.86
CA LEU A 85 3.17 15.09 -13.14
C LEU A 85 2.39 16.41 -13.08
N THR A 86 1.36 16.48 -12.25
CA THR A 86 0.53 17.69 -12.09
C THR A 86 1.02 18.63 -10.98
N SER A 87 1.87 18.15 -10.07
CA SER A 87 2.49 19.00 -9.05
C SER A 87 3.54 19.91 -9.70
N HIS A 88 3.17 21.17 -9.90
CA HIS A 88 3.85 22.18 -10.73
C HIS A 88 5.31 22.53 -10.33
N SER A 89 5.84 21.97 -9.25
CA SER A 89 7.23 22.19 -8.84
C SER A 89 7.71 21.09 -7.89
N LEU A 90 8.73 20.33 -8.32
CA LEU A 90 9.47 19.40 -7.43
C LEU A 90 10.18 20.13 -6.27
N HIS A 91 10.26 21.46 -6.33
CA HIS A 91 10.84 22.34 -5.32
C HIS A 91 9.79 23.01 -4.42
N GLY A 92 8.50 22.69 -4.57
CA GLY A 92 7.43 23.25 -3.76
C GLY A 92 7.44 22.76 -2.30
N ASP A 93 6.72 23.48 -1.43
CA ASP A 93 6.51 23.08 -0.04
C ASP A 93 5.49 21.92 0.07
N TYR A 94 5.95 20.70 -0.18
CA TYR A 94 5.17 19.45 -0.03
C TYR A 94 4.74 19.13 1.42
N VAL A 95 5.23 19.91 2.39
CA VAL A 95 4.86 19.73 3.79
C VAL A 95 3.57 20.46 4.06
N ASN A 96 3.52 21.74 3.68
CA ASN A 96 2.42 22.63 4.01
C ASN A 96 1.41 22.78 2.88
N THR A 97 1.74 22.38 1.65
CA THR A 97 0.77 22.31 0.55
C THR A 97 0.40 20.86 0.25
N VAL A 98 -0.87 20.64 -0.08
CA VAL A 98 -1.38 19.36 -0.59
C VAL A 98 -2.12 19.71 -1.87
N THR A 99 -1.69 19.12 -2.98
CA THR A 99 -2.38 19.32 -4.26
C THR A 99 -3.68 18.52 -4.28
N ARG A 100 -4.62 18.92 -5.14
CA ARG A 100 -5.88 18.18 -5.32
C ARG A 100 -5.64 16.74 -5.77
N SER A 101 -4.62 16.50 -6.62
CA SER A 101 -4.26 15.17 -7.09
C SER A 101 -3.67 14.29 -5.98
N GLU A 102 -2.81 14.84 -5.11
CA GLU A 102 -2.30 14.14 -3.93
C GLU A 102 -3.42 13.78 -2.94
N PHE A 103 -4.35 14.72 -2.72
CA PHE A 103 -5.53 14.48 -1.87
C PHE A 103 -6.41 13.37 -2.43
N VAL A 104 -6.69 13.37 -3.74
CA VAL A 104 -7.48 12.32 -4.40
C VAL A 104 -6.77 10.97 -4.33
N ALA A 105 -5.48 10.91 -4.66
CA ALA A 105 -4.69 9.68 -4.59
C ALA A 105 -4.70 9.06 -3.19
N THR A 106 -4.50 9.90 -2.16
CA THR A 106 -4.54 9.47 -0.77
C THR A 106 -5.96 9.05 -0.35
N SER A 107 -6.99 9.80 -0.74
CA SER A 107 -8.39 9.50 -0.41
C SER A 107 -8.87 8.19 -1.02
N VAL A 108 -8.57 7.94 -2.30
CA VAL A 108 -8.90 6.69 -3.00
C VAL A 108 -8.22 5.50 -2.32
N SER A 109 -6.96 5.65 -1.95
CA SER A 109 -6.22 4.59 -1.26
C SER A 109 -6.73 4.35 0.16
N THR A 110 -7.15 5.41 0.86
CA THR A 110 -7.80 5.31 2.18
C THR A 110 -9.11 4.53 2.08
N GLY A 111 -9.93 4.81 1.06
CA GLY A 111 -11.19 4.10 0.84
C GLY A 111 -10.98 2.62 0.55
N TYR A 112 -9.96 2.28 -0.25
CA TYR A 112 -9.54 0.89 -0.45
C TYR A 112 -9.18 0.22 0.88
N PHE A 113 -8.25 0.78 1.67
CA PHE A 113 -7.81 0.16 2.92
C PHE A 113 -8.94 0.02 3.95
N ALA A 114 -9.85 1.00 3.99
CA ALA A 114 -11.04 0.95 4.84
C ALA A 114 -11.97 -0.20 4.45
N TYR A 115 -12.20 -0.38 3.14
CA TYR A 115 -12.98 -1.49 2.61
C TYR A 115 -12.28 -2.85 2.83
N ASP A 116 -10.98 -2.94 2.55
CA ASP A 116 -10.23 -4.20 2.64
C ASP A 116 -10.16 -4.69 4.09
N LEU A 117 -9.89 -3.78 5.05
CA LEU A 117 -9.95 -4.08 6.48
C LEU A 117 -11.35 -4.57 6.90
N TRP A 118 -12.39 -3.89 6.43
CA TRP A 118 -13.77 -4.26 6.66
C TRP A 118 -14.08 -5.68 6.16
N ASP A 119 -13.75 -5.98 4.90
CA ASP A 119 -13.96 -7.29 4.29
C ASP A 119 -13.17 -8.38 5.02
N TYR A 120 -11.94 -8.07 5.42
CA TYR A 120 -11.09 -9.00 6.17
C TYR A 120 -11.70 -9.42 7.51
N VAL A 121 -12.32 -8.48 8.21
CA VAL A 121 -12.95 -8.72 9.51
C VAL A 121 -14.29 -9.44 9.34
N VAL A 122 -15.13 -9.02 8.39
CA VAL A 122 -16.45 -9.64 8.14
C VAL A 122 -16.33 -11.09 7.71
N ASN A 123 -15.39 -11.42 6.83
CA ASN A 123 -15.22 -12.79 6.35
C ASN A 123 -14.32 -13.65 7.26
N GLY A 124 -13.92 -13.15 8.45
CA GLY A 124 -13.12 -13.91 9.40
C GLY A 124 -11.70 -14.25 8.93
N LEU A 125 -11.20 -13.56 7.91
CA LEU A 125 -9.86 -13.79 7.33
C LEU A 125 -8.74 -13.50 8.35
N TYR A 126 -9.02 -12.64 9.33
CA TYR A 126 -8.09 -12.27 10.40
C TYR A 126 -7.62 -13.44 11.27
N ILE A 127 -8.40 -14.52 11.37
CA ILE A 127 -8.04 -15.70 12.19
C ILE A 127 -6.79 -16.38 11.63
N LYS A 128 -6.64 -16.41 10.29
CA LYS A 128 -5.49 -17.01 9.63
C LYS A 128 -4.29 -16.07 9.49
N SER A 129 -4.53 -14.76 9.49
CA SER A 129 -3.47 -13.77 9.31
C SER A 129 -3.73 -12.48 10.08
N PRO A 130 -3.61 -12.50 11.42
CA PRO A 130 -3.87 -11.32 12.25
C PRO A 130 -2.90 -10.16 11.96
N GLY A 131 -1.68 -10.47 11.47
CA GLY A 131 -0.69 -9.47 11.09
C GLY A 131 -1.14 -8.58 9.93
N ILE A 132 -2.00 -9.07 9.03
CA ILE A 132 -2.56 -8.28 7.93
C ILE A 132 -3.55 -7.25 8.46
N VAL A 133 -4.37 -7.58 9.45
CA VAL A 133 -5.31 -6.63 10.07
C VAL A 133 -4.55 -5.51 10.78
N LEU A 134 -3.55 -5.85 11.60
CA LEU A 134 -2.73 -4.85 12.29
C LEU A 134 -2.05 -3.91 11.28
N HIS A 135 -1.54 -4.47 10.18
CA HIS A 135 -0.99 -3.67 9.09
C HIS A 135 -1.99 -2.67 8.52
N HIS A 136 -3.21 -3.11 8.21
CA HIS A 136 -4.26 -2.25 7.64
C HIS A 136 -4.68 -1.16 8.61
N VAL A 137 -4.82 -1.47 9.91
CA VAL A 137 -5.11 -0.48 10.95
C VAL A 137 -4.03 0.60 11.00
N VAL A 138 -2.76 0.20 10.94
CA VAL A 138 -1.62 1.14 10.91
C VAL A 138 -1.63 1.96 9.61
N VAL A 139 -1.83 1.37 8.44
CA VAL A 139 -1.83 2.14 7.19
C VAL A 139 -3.02 3.12 7.14
N LEU A 140 -4.19 2.67 7.55
CA LEU A 140 -5.42 3.46 7.52
C LEU A 140 -5.35 4.66 8.47
N SER A 141 -4.83 4.48 9.69
CA SER A 141 -4.62 5.59 10.64
C SER A 141 -3.60 6.61 10.12
N CYS A 142 -2.53 6.16 9.44
CA CYS A 142 -1.60 7.06 8.75
C CYS A 142 -2.31 7.92 7.70
N TYR A 143 -3.18 7.31 6.88
CA TYR A 143 -3.82 8.03 5.78
C TYR A 143 -4.93 8.96 6.26
N ILE A 144 -5.77 8.50 7.20
CA ILE A 144 -6.78 9.35 7.84
C ILE A 144 -6.11 10.55 8.50
N SER A 145 -4.96 10.33 9.15
CA SER A 145 -4.17 11.44 9.72
C SER A 145 -3.73 12.41 8.62
N ALA A 146 -3.16 11.91 7.52
CA ALA A 146 -2.74 12.74 6.39
C ALA A 146 -3.88 13.58 5.80
N LEU A 147 -5.11 13.03 5.79
CA LEU A 147 -6.31 13.69 5.26
C LEU A 147 -6.96 14.68 6.24
N THR A 148 -6.92 14.41 7.54
CA THR A 148 -7.65 15.19 8.56
C THR A 148 -6.91 16.44 9.05
N ARG A 149 -5.64 16.60 8.70
CA ARG A 149 -4.87 17.86 8.77
C ARG A 149 -5.21 18.78 9.95
N LYS A 150 -5.26 18.26 11.19
CA LYS A 150 -5.43 19.09 12.38
C LYS A 150 -4.55 18.59 13.54
N SER A 151 -3.73 19.51 14.05
CA SER A 151 -2.97 19.49 15.31
C SER A 151 -1.54 18.91 15.33
N SER A 152 -0.76 19.43 16.28
CA SER A 152 0.58 18.99 16.68
C SER A 152 0.62 17.55 17.20
N LEU A 153 -0.48 17.03 17.74
CA LEU A 153 -0.65 15.65 18.17
C LEU A 153 -0.43 14.66 17.01
N LEU A 154 -0.94 15.03 15.83
CA LEU A 154 -0.84 14.24 14.61
C LEU A 154 0.61 14.03 14.17
N ARG A 155 1.48 15.00 14.45
CA ARG A 155 2.93 14.93 14.19
C ARG A 155 3.62 13.89 15.08
N TRP A 156 3.16 13.74 16.32
CA TRP A 156 3.66 12.74 17.25
C TRP A 156 3.15 11.34 16.92
N VAL A 157 1.85 11.22 16.60
CA VAL A 157 1.25 9.97 16.11
C VAL A 157 2.00 9.49 14.87
N TRP A 158 2.23 10.38 13.90
CA TRP A 158 3.02 10.09 12.70
C TRP A 158 4.42 9.53 13.03
N ARG A 159 5.14 10.18 13.96
CA ARG A 159 6.49 9.75 14.34
C ARG A 159 6.47 8.38 15.00
N ALA A 160 5.61 8.17 16.00
CA ALA A 160 5.48 6.90 16.70
C ALA A 160 5.12 5.77 15.73
N GLN A 161 4.27 6.07 14.76
CA GLN A 161 3.79 5.13 13.76
C GLN A 161 4.87 4.75 12.74
N TRP A 162 5.69 5.69 12.29
CA TRP A 162 6.87 5.40 11.46
C TRP A 162 7.91 4.58 12.22
N THR A 163 8.16 4.92 13.49
CA THR A 163 9.06 4.14 14.34
C THR A 163 8.55 2.71 14.51
N SER A 164 7.27 2.53 14.80
CA SER A 164 6.65 1.21 14.89
C SER A 164 6.70 0.46 13.55
N PHE A 165 6.45 1.12 12.42
CA PHE A 165 6.50 0.49 11.10
C PHE A 165 7.92 0.02 10.75
N ALA A 166 8.93 0.86 11.00
CA ALA A 166 10.33 0.50 10.78
C ALA A 166 10.74 -0.68 11.67
N LEU A 167 10.39 -0.65 12.95
CA LEU A 167 10.76 -1.72 13.89
C LEU A 167 10.02 -3.03 13.62
N VAL A 168 8.71 -2.98 13.36
CA VAL A 168 7.86 -4.17 13.30
C VAL A 168 7.77 -4.75 11.90
N ARG A 169 8.05 -3.98 10.85
CA ARG A 169 7.86 -4.45 9.47
C ARG A 169 9.15 -4.48 8.67
N PHE A 170 9.96 -3.44 8.75
CA PHE A 170 11.24 -3.44 8.04
C PHE A 170 12.19 -4.47 8.66
N LEU A 171 12.30 -4.50 9.99
CA LEU A 171 13.21 -5.44 10.66
C LEU A 171 12.84 -6.92 10.38
N PRO A 172 11.59 -7.39 10.54
CA PRO A 172 11.27 -8.78 10.22
C PRO A 172 11.36 -9.12 8.74
N HIS A 173 11.07 -8.18 7.83
CA HIS A 173 11.28 -8.43 6.40
C HIS A 173 12.75 -8.51 6.01
N VAL A 174 13.63 -7.68 6.60
CA VAL A 174 15.08 -7.81 6.42
C VAL A 174 15.54 -9.16 6.98
N ILE A 175 15.08 -9.55 8.17
CA ILE A 175 15.39 -10.85 8.77
C ILE A 175 14.92 -12.00 7.88
N VAL A 176 13.66 -12.02 7.45
CA VAL A 176 13.11 -13.05 6.57
C VAL A 176 13.84 -13.07 5.22
N ALA A 177 14.17 -11.92 4.64
CA ALA A 177 14.94 -11.84 3.39
C ALA A 177 16.35 -12.41 3.55
N VAL A 178 17.04 -12.10 4.65
CA VAL A 178 18.36 -12.67 4.98
C VAL A 178 18.26 -14.17 5.21
N LEU A 179 17.29 -14.64 6.00
CA LEU A 179 17.07 -16.06 6.26
C LEU A 179 16.72 -16.82 4.98
N THR A 180 15.88 -16.25 4.11
CA THR A 180 15.52 -16.83 2.81
C THR A 180 16.73 -16.88 1.87
N TYR A 181 17.57 -15.84 1.89
CA TYR A 181 18.81 -15.80 1.12
C TYR A 181 19.81 -16.86 1.60
N GLN A 182 19.94 -17.04 2.92
CA GLN A 182 20.77 -18.08 3.52
C GLN A 182 20.22 -19.49 3.25
N ALA A 183 18.89 -19.64 3.23
CA ALA A 183 18.19 -20.89 2.93
C ALA A 183 18.01 -21.17 1.42
N ARG A 184 18.60 -20.35 0.54
CA ARG A 184 18.53 -20.49 -0.93
C ARG A 184 18.76 -21.93 -1.45
N PRO A 185 19.74 -22.72 -0.97
CA PRO A 185 19.92 -24.09 -1.47
C PRO A 185 18.75 -25.02 -1.11
N VAL A 186 18.03 -24.76 -0.02
CA VAL A 186 16.86 -25.55 0.42
C VAL A 186 15.61 -25.20 -0.39
N PHE A 187 15.43 -23.92 -0.72
CA PHE A 187 14.27 -23.47 -1.51
C PHE A 187 14.33 -23.87 -2.99
N LEU A 188 15.52 -24.15 -3.53
CA LEU A 188 15.66 -24.64 -4.90
C LEU A 188 15.04 -26.04 -5.12
N SER A 189 14.74 -26.80 -4.05
CA SER A 189 14.00 -28.07 -4.14
C SER A 189 12.47 -27.91 -4.04
N TRP A 190 11.97 -26.80 -3.50
CA TRP A 190 10.54 -26.54 -3.31
C TRP A 190 9.98 -25.61 -4.40
N ARG A 191 9.56 -26.23 -5.51
CA ARG A 191 8.89 -25.55 -6.62
C ARG A 191 7.38 -25.44 -6.35
N SER A 192 6.93 -24.55 -5.46
CA SER A 192 5.49 -24.26 -5.29
C SER A 192 5.15 -22.77 -5.38
N VAL A 193 3.99 -22.52 -5.97
CA VAL A 193 3.58 -21.31 -6.71
C VAL A 193 3.11 -20.15 -5.80
N GLU A 194 3.15 -20.30 -4.48
CA GLU A 194 2.56 -19.33 -3.54
C GLU A 194 3.41 -18.08 -3.26
N SER A 195 4.70 -18.10 -3.56
CA SER A 195 5.63 -17.00 -3.24
C SER A 195 5.47 -15.74 -4.10
N TYR A 196 4.78 -15.82 -5.25
CA TYR A 196 4.68 -14.73 -6.22
C TYR A 196 3.63 -13.67 -5.87
N SER A 197 2.58 -14.04 -5.13
CA SER A 197 1.52 -13.09 -4.76
C SER A 197 1.98 -12.10 -3.70
N LEU A 198 2.80 -12.56 -2.74
CA LEU A 198 3.44 -11.71 -1.72
C LEU A 198 4.42 -10.70 -2.32
N THR A 199 5.21 -11.10 -3.33
CA THR A 199 6.20 -10.20 -3.96
C THR A 199 5.55 -9.10 -4.80
N CYS A 200 4.44 -9.40 -5.49
CA CYS A 200 3.69 -8.40 -6.27
C CYS A 200 2.96 -7.38 -5.37
N LEU A 201 2.44 -7.84 -4.22
CA LEU A 201 1.86 -6.97 -3.19
C LEU A 201 2.92 -6.04 -2.56
N MET A 202 4.16 -6.53 -2.39
CA MET A 202 5.29 -5.75 -1.85
C MET A 202 5.81 -4.67 -2.80
N LEU A 203 5.84 -4.93 -4.12
CA LEU A 203 6.30 -3.97 -5.14
C LEU A 203 5.36 -2.77 -5.28
N SER A 204 4.06 -3.05 -5.22
CA SER A 204 2.98 -2.05 -5.21
C SER A 204 3.06 -1.09 -4.03
N PHE A 205 3.54 -1.58 -2.88
CA PHE A 205 3.73 -0.78 -1.68
C PHE A 205 4.87 0.25 -1.83
N SER A 206 5.89 -0.08 -2.63
CA SER A 206 7.12 0.70 -2.71
C SER A 206 6.97 2.04 -3.44
N SER A 207 6.03 2.16 -4.40
CA SER A 207 5.82 3.39 -5.19
C SER A 207 5.13 4.50 -4.39
N MET A 208 4.08 4.18 -3.62
CA MET A 208 3.49 5.11 -2.66
C MET A 208 4.48 5.46 -1.52
N PHE A 209 5.26 4.48 -1.08
CA PHE A 209 6.29 4.67 -0.07
C PHE A 209 7.37 5.67 -0.53
N ALA A 210 7.72 5.71 -1.82
CA ALA A 210 8.66 6.68 -2.38
C ALA A 210 8.16 8.13 -2.29
N MET A 211 6.87 8.40 -2.54
CA MET A 211 6.29 9.75 -2.36
C MET A 211 6.26 10.17 -0.88
N LEU A 212 5.95 9.23 0.01
CA LEU A 212 5.94 9.42 1.45
C LEU A 212 7.35 9.60 2.06
N ILE A 213 8.34 8.86 1.56
CA ILE A 213 9.77 9.03 1.88
C ILE A 213 10.24 10.39 1.40
N LYS A 214 9.90 10.82 0.18
CA LYS A 214 10.27 12.14 -0.34
C LYS A 214 9.76 13.27 0.56
N ARG A 215 8.52 13.14 1.04
CA ARG A 215 7.92 14.05 2.03
C ARG A 215 8.65 14.02 3.39
N THR A 216 9.13 12.84 3.80
CA THR A 216 9.87 12.62 5.08
C THR A 216 11.31 13.15 5.04
N ILE A 217 12.02 12.96 3.92
CA ILE A 217 13.37 13.47 3.71
C ILE A 217 13.36 15.01 3.64
N LEU A 218 12.35 15.60 3.00
CA LEU A 218 12.17 17.06 2.99
C LEU A 218 11.93 17.62 4.40
N LEU A 219 11.09 16.97 5.22
CA LEU A 219 10.86 17.34 6.62
C LEU A 219 12.12 17.29 7.50
N TYR A 220 13.03 16.36 7.23
CA TYR A 220 14.26 16.20 8.01
C TYR A 220 15.38 17.16 7.53
N SER A 221 15.53 17.33 6.22
CA SER A 221 16.55 18.23 5.63
C SER A 221 16.23 19.71 5.81
N PHE A 222 14.96 20.12 5.93
CA PHE A 222 14.62 21.53 6.08
C PHE A 222 14.91 22.11 7.48
N ARG A 223 15.10 21.28 8.51
CA ARG A 223 15.18 21.74 9.90
C ARG A 223 16.60 21.87 10.46
N ARG A 224 17.66 21.54 9.71
CA ARG A 224 19.03 21.48 10.28
C ARG A 224 20.18 22.10 9.49
N LEU A 225 19.99 22.68 8.31
CA LEU A 225 21.13 23.21 7.55
C LEU A 225 20.93 24.66 7.09
N PRO A 226 21.86 25.59 7.46
CA PRO A 226 21.89 26.93 6.90
C PRO A 226 22.05 26.86 5.38
N LEU A 227 21.34 27.74 4.67
CA LEU A 227 21.14 27.72 3.21
C LEU A 227 22.42 27.78 2.36
N ARG A 228 23.60 28.00 2.95
CA ARG A 228 24.82 28.37 2.22
C ARG A 228 25.68 27.20 1.73
N ASN A 229 25.44 25.95 2.15
CA ASN A 229 26.23 24.78 1.74
C ASN A 229 25.37 23.49 1.72
N ARG A 230 24.43 23.38 0.79
CA ARG A 230 23.72 22.10 0.57
C ARG A 230 24.35 21.36 -0.62
N PRO A 231 25.08 20.24 -0.42
CA PRO A 231 25.35 19.34 -1.52
C PRO A 231 24.02 18.73 -2.01
N ASP A 232 24.03 18.24 -3.24
CA ASP A 232 22.86 17.76 -3.98
C ASP A 232 22.37 16.39 -3.46
N VAL A 233 21.98 16.35 -2.18
CA VAL A 233 21.52 15.16 -1.45
C VAL A 233 20.26 14.57 -2.12
N ILE A 234 19.47 15.42 -2.77
CA ILE A 234 18.28 15.01 -3.54
C ILE A 234 18.71 14.21 -4.77
N GLY A 235 19.71 14.68 -5.52
CA GLY A 235 20.30 13.93 -6.63
C GLY A 235 20.81 12.56 -6.18
N LEU A 236 21.48 12.47 -5.04
CA LEU A 236 22.03 11.21 -4.51
C LEU A 236 20.96 10.19 -4.12
N VAL A 237 19.88 10.62 -3.45
CA VAL A 237 18.79 9.73 -3.04
C VAL A 237 17.99 9.24 -4.26
N VAL A 238 17.69 10.14 -5.20
CA VAL A 238 16.99 9.78 -6.44
C VAL A 238 17.83 8.80 -7.26
N ASN A 239 19.15 9.02 -7.38
CA ASN A 239 20.05 8.10 -8.08
C ASN A 239 20.12 6.72 -7.40
N ASN A 240 20.15 6.68 -6.06
CA ASN A 240 20.19 5.42 -5.32
C ASN A 240 18.88 4.63 -5.44
N CYS A 241 17.73 5.30 -5.45
CA CYS A 241 16.43 4.66 -5.73
C CYS A 241 16.36 4.13 -7.16
N TYR A 242 16.80 4.90 -8.16
CA TYR A 242 16.86 4.44 -9.56
C TYR A 242 17.80 3.24 -9.73
N ARG A 243 18.98 3.24 -9.10
CA ARG A 243 19.91 2.10 -9.12
C ARG A 243 19.33 0.86 -8.44
N ALA A 244 18.58 1.03 -7.34
CA ALA A 244 17.91 -0.10 -6.69
C ALA A 244 16.83 -0.72 -7.59
N ILE A 245 16.03 0.10 -8.27
CA ILE A 245 15.02 -0.37 -9.23
C ILE A 245 15.67 -1.05 -10.45
N ASP A 246 16.73 -0.46 -11.01
CA ASP A 246 17.47 -1.04 -12.14
C ASP A 246 18.16 -2.36 -11.77
N CYS A 247 18.70 -2.47 -10.55
CA CYS A 247 19.28 -3.71 -10.02
C CYS A 247 18.23 -4.82 -9.89
N ILE A 248 17.05 -4.52 -9.35
CA ILE A 248 15.93 -5.47 -9.25
C ILE A 248 15.48 -5.93 -10.63
N THR A 249 15.33 -4.98 -11.56
CA THR A 249 14.86 -5.24 -12.93
C THR A 249 15.84 -6.14 -13.70
N LYS A 250 17.16 -5.86 -13.63
CA LYS A 250 18.21 -6.67 -14.25
C LYS A 250 18.33 -8.07 -13.67
N LYS A 251 18.10 -8.21 -12.35
CA LYS A 251 18.15 -9.52 -11.69
C LYS A 251 16.95 -10.39 -12.08
N GLN A 252 15.80 -9.77 -12.37
CA GLN A 252 14.59 -10.46 -12.79
C GLN A 252 14.64 -10.93 -14.26
N THR A 253 15.29 -10.16 -15.14
CA THR A 253 15.58 -10.59 -16.53
C THR A 253 16.62 -11.71 -16.60
N HIS A 254 17.62 -11.70 -15.73
CA HIS A 254 18.63 -12.78 -15.67
C HIS A 254 18.05 -14.12 -15.16
N LEU A 255 17.04 -14.07 -14.28
CA LEU A 255 16.34 -15.27 -13.80
C LEU A 255 15.42 -15.87 -14.88
N THR A 256 14.81 -15.05 -15.73
CA THR A 256 13.95 -15.52 -16.82
C THR A 256 14.74 -16.12 -18.00
N THR A 257 15.95 -15.64 -18.30
CA THR A 257 16.82 -16.23 -19.33
C THR A 257 17.45 -17.56 -18.90
N VAL A 258 17.84 -17.71 -17.63
CA VAL A 258 18.41 -18.98 -17.12
C VAL A 258 17.38 -20.12 -17.09
N VAL A 259 16.09 -19.80 -16.89
CA VAL A 259 15.01 -20.80 -16.92
C VAL A 259 14.67 -21.23 -18.35
N LYS A 260 14.92 -20.39 -19.36
CA LYS A 260 14.71 -20.74 -20.78
C LYS A 260 15.82 -21.58 -21.41
N GLY A 261 17.02 -21.59 -20.84
CA GLY A 261 18.17 -22.35 -21.37
C GLY A 261 18.33 -23.77 -20.81
N ARG A 262 17.33 -24.29 -20.08
CA ARG A 262 17.41 -25.59 -19.40
C ARG A 262 16.18 -26.48 -19.64
N TRP A 263 15.59 -26.33 -20.83
CA TRP A 263 14.62 -27.24 -21.44
C TRP A 263 15.13 -27.64 -22.81
#